data_AF-A0A8R7QX81-F1
#
_entry.id   AF-A0A8R7QX81-F1
#
_cell.length_a   1.000
_cell.length_b   1.000
_cell.length_c   1.000
_cell.angle_alpha   90.00
_cell.angle_beta   90.00
_cell.angle_gamma   90.00
#
_symmetry.space_group_name_H-M   'P 1'
#
loop_
_entity.id
_entity.type
_entity.pdbx_description
1 polymer ?
#
loop_
_entity_poly.entity_id
_entity_poly.type
_entity_poly.pdbx_seq_one_letter_code
_entity_poly.pdbx_strand_id
1 'polypeptide(L)'
;MKEKKNSGLKSHDCHVILNHLLPLALRGLVPQNIYDPLVELSQFFCKLNSKSLSVEELNEMQAQIPVTLCKLEKEFPPSFFDVMMHLPIHLANEALVGGPTIYRWMYLFERQIKCLKSLVRNLARPEASIAEAYIAEEFITLCSRYLDDVETKHNRPGRINDVPGDDNYYLSIFNLAGRPSGGRKPRDLNLFEAEQAHIYVLRNCDEIQPYISEYSSSQYGCSLQPYTTMWNQKFNQWFKEKVASLHEHDKSELTEDLLALSRGPLENVTCFTGYDMNGFRYRVQSRDRHLCTQNSGVAVLSEQGDNGNTVEYYGILIEIVELQYLGGRRVTLFRCNWIDVFDKEHGMKKDNKHGIVSLNLQRLLLTDEPFVLASQVSQVFFVKDNLIKG
;
A
#
# COMPACT_ATOMS: atom_id res chain seq x y z
N MET A 1 20.90 34.23 -1.02
CA MET A 1 20.08 33.00 -1.11
C MET A 1 18.76 33.29 -0.42
N LYS A 2 17.59 33.07 -1.06
CA LYS A 2 16.34 33.05 -0.30
C LYS A 2 16.48 31.95 0.74
N GLU A 3 16.40 32.28 2.02
CA GLU A 3 16.39 31.27 3.09
C GLU A 3 15.28 30.27 2.75
N LYS A 4 15.67 29.01 2.49
CA LYS A 4 14.73 27.90 2.32
C LYS A 4 14.21 27.50 3.70
N LYS A 5 13.54 28.42 4.39
CA LYS A 5 12.96 28.18 5.70
C LYS A 5 11.66 27.40 5.51
N ASN A 6 11.63 26.17 6.01
CA ASN A 6 10.39 25.41 6.11
C ASN A 6 9.53 26.07 7.21
N SER A 7 8.54 26.86 6.82
CA SER A 7 7.59 27.52 7.73
C SER A 7 6.20 26.92 7.61
N GLY A 8 5.40 26.98 8.67
CA GLY A 8 4.02 26.49 8.68
C GLY A 8 3.87 25.01 8.98
N LEU A 9 4.96 24.31 9.34
CA LEU A 9 4.91 22.95 9.86
C LEU A 9 4.35 22.95 11.27
N LYS A 10 3.48 21.97 11.56
CA LYS A 10 3.02 21.68 12.92
C LYS A 10 3.91 20.62 13.54
N SER A 11 3.79 20.45 14.86
CA SER A 11 4.52 19.43 15.63
C SER A 11 4.40 18.03 15.02
N HIS A 12 3.21 17.66 14.54
CA HIS A 12 2.99 16.39 13.83
C HIS A 12 3.85 16.27 12.56
N ASP A 13 3.93 17.32 11.75
CA ASP A 13 4.70 17.31 10.51
C ASP A 13 6.20 17.16 10.80
N CYS A 14 6.69 17.83 11.85
CA CYS A 14 8.06 17.66 12.33
C CYS A 14 8.36 16.22 12.77
N HIS A 15 7.42 15.56 13.44
CA HIS A 15 7.59 14.15 13.82
C HIS A 15 7.57 13.20 12.62
N VAL A 16 6.72 13.44 11.62
CA VAL A 16 6.76 12.66 10.37
C VAL A 16 8.11 12.81 9.68
N ILE A 17 8.65 14.04 9.66
CA ILE A 17 9.98 14.31 9.10
C ILE A 17 11.04 13.55 9.89
N LEU A 18 11.06 13.67 11.22
CA LEU A 18 12.03 12.99 12.08
C LEU A 18 11.97 11.47 11.91
N ASN A 19 10.79 10.89 11.99
CA ASN A 19 10.60 9.44 11.96
C ASN A 19 10.99 8.85 10.59
N HIS A 20 10.50 9.44 9.50
CA HIS A 20 10.50 8.77 8.20
C HIS A 20 11.35 9.45 7.12
N LEU A 21 11.44 10.78 7.12
CA LEU A 21 12.04 11.51 6.01
C LEU A 21 13.48 11.95 6.28
N LEU A 22 13.86 12.19 7.53
CA LEU A 22 15.18 12.67 7.93
C LEU A 22 16.28 11.65 7.56
N PRO A 23 16.14 10.33 7.82
CA PRO A 23 17.13 9.33 7.38
C PRO A 23 17.35 9.31 5.87
N LEU A 24 16.30 9.55 5.09
CA LEU A 24 16.37 9.57 3.63
C LEU A 24 17.01 10.86 3.13
N ALA A 25 16.63 12.00 3.72
CA ALA A 25 17.10 13.32 3.31
C ALA A 25 18.60 13.52 3.57
N LEU A 26 19.14 12.96 4.66
CA LEU A 26 20.56 13.12 5.03
C LEU A 26 21.48 12.07 4.41
N ARG A 27 20.93 11.00 3.84
CA ARG A 27 21.71 9.89 3.26
C ARG A 27 22.66 10.42 2.19
N GLY A 28 23.94 10.11 2.31
CA GLY A 28 25.00 10.55 1.38
C GLY A 28 25.34 12.04 1.43
N LEU A 29 24.70 12.85 2.29
CA LEU A 29 24.98 14.29 2.43
C LEU A 29 25.86 14.62 3.64
N VAL A 30 25.83 13.78 4.68
CA VAL A 30 26.59 13.98 5.91
C VAL A 30 27.53 12.79 6.18
N PRO A 31 28.64 13.01 6.88
CA PRO A 31 29.53 11.94 7.34
C PRO A 31 28.83 10.85 8.13
N GLN A 32 29.34 9.61 8.05
CA GLN A 32 28.66 8.43 8.60
C GLN A 32 28.53 8.46 10.13
N ASN A 33 29.51 9.05 10.82
CA ASN A 33 29.48 9.28 12.27
C ASN A 33 28.35 10.23 12.71
N ILE A 34 27.88 11.12 11.82
CA ILE A 34 26.71 11.98 12.07
C ILE A 34 25.42 11.29 11.57
N TYR A 35 25.49 10.61 10.43
CA TYR A 35 24.34 9.94 9.83
C TYR A 35 23.77 8.84 10.73
N ASP A 36 24.61 7.90 11.17
CA ASP A 36 24.15 6.70 11.86
C ASP A 36 23.37 7.02 13.15
N PRO A 37 23.84 7.92 14.05
CA PRO A 37 23.10 8.22 15.27
C PRO A 37 21.77 8.95 15.01
N LEU A 38 21.69 9.75 13.94
CA LEU A 38 20.43 10.40 13.54
C LEU A 38 19.41 9.39 13.00
N VAL A 39 19.87 8.38 12.25
CA VAL A 39 19.00 7.28 11.80
C VAL A 39 18.55 6.41 12.97
N GLU A 40 19.46 6.06 13.88
CA GLU A 40 19.14 5.33 15.11
C GLU A 40 18.07 6.07 15.93
N LEU A 41 18.19 7.38 16.09
CA LEU A 41 17.19 8.21 16.77
C LEU A 41 15.84 8.22 16.03
N SER A 42 15.87 8.31 14.69
CA SER A 42 14.65 8.28 13.86
C SER A 42 13.94 6.93 13.97
N GLN A 43 14.69 5.83 13.94
CA GLN A 43 14.19 4.46 14.12
C GLN A 43 13.60 4.25 15.52
N PHE A 44 14.23 4.80 16.55
CA PHE A 44 13.69 4.79 17.91
C PHE A 44 12.28 5.41 17.95
N PHE A 45 12.09 6.60 17.36
CA PHE A 45 10.76 7.23 17.32
C PHE A 45 9.77 6.53 16.37
N CYS A 46 10.24 5.91 15.28
CA CYS A 46 9.41 5.04 14.44
C CYS A 46 8.81 3.88 15.24
N LYS A 47 9.66 3.15 15.98
CA LYS A 47 9.25 2.02 16.81
C LYS A 47 8.33 2.47 17.94
N LEU A 48 8.70 3.53 18.65
CA LEU A 48 7.92 4.07 19.78
C LEU A 48 6.49 4.47 19.37
N ASN A 49 6.31 4.96 18.15
CA ASN A 49 5.04 5.43 17.62
C ASN A 49 4.31 4.40 16.75
N SER A 50 4.72 3.13 16.81
CA SER A 50 4.00 2.07 16.12
C SER A 50 2.59 1.90 16.71
N LYS A 51 1.70 1.27 15.93
CA LYS A 51 0.32 0.98 16.39
C LYS A 51 0.30 -0.03 17.54
N SER A 52 1.31 -0.88 17.62
CA SER A 52 1.44 -1.98 18.58
C SER A 52 2.88 -2.05 19.06
N LEU A 53 3.09 -2.03 20.37
CA LEU A 53 4.41 -2.10 21.00
C LEU A 53 4.57 -3.46 21.68
N SER A 54 5.69 -4.14 21.44
CA SER A 54 6.07 -5.30 22.24
C SER A 54 6.94 -4.87 23.43
N VAL A 55 6.85 -5.62 24.53
CA VAL A 55 7.63 -5.33 25.75
C VAL A 55 9.12 -5.59 25.49
N GLU A 56 9.43 -6.62 24.70
CA GLU A 56 10.79 -6.96 24.29
C GLU A 56 11.43 -5.81 23.50
N GLU A 57 10.75 -5.27 22.49
CA GLU A 57 11.25 -4.13 21.69
C GLU A 57 11.47 -2.89 22.56
N LEU A 58 10.57 -2.61 23.50
CA LEU A 58 10.71 -1.46 24.41
C LEU A 58 11.92 -1.60 25.34
N ASN A 59 12.20 -2.80 25.84
CA ASN A 59 13.39 -3.05 26.65
C ASN A 59 14.69 -2.87 25.84
N GLU A 60 14.72 -3.36 24.59
CA GLU A 60 15.85 -3.14 23.69
C GLU A 60 16.06 -1.65 23.40
N MET A 61 14.98 -0.93 23.12
CA MET A 61 15.01 0.51 22.90
C MET A 61 15.53 1.28 24.11
N GLN A 62 15.11 0.90 25.32
CA GLN A 62 15.58 1.50 26.57
C GLN A 62 17.09 1.30 26.77
N ALA A 63 17.63 0.15 26.36
CA ALA A 63 19.07 -0.11 26.41
C ALA A 63 19.87 0.63 25.32
N GLN A 64 19.28 0.81 24.13
CA GLN A 64 19.96 1.42 22.97
C GLN A 64 19.96 2.95 22.97
N ILE A 65 18.90 3.59 23.50
CA ILE A 65 18.76 5.05 23.42
C ILE A 65 19.89 5.84 24.11
N PRO A 66 20.43 5.45 25.29
CA PRO A 66 21.55 6.17 25.90
C PRO A 66 22.80 6.12 25.00
N VAL A 67 23.06 4.97 24.36
CA VAL A 67 24.18 4.80 23.44
C VAL A 67 24.03 5.72 22.23
N THR A 68 22.82 5.82 21.68
CA THR A 68 22.50 6.70 20.55
C THR A 68 22.75 8.16 20.91
N LEU A 69 22.27 8.61 22.09
CA LEU A 69 22.50 9.97 22.58
C LEU A 69 23.99 10.26 22.80
N CYS A 70 24.75 9.33 23.39
CA CYS A 70 26.20 9.49 23.54
C CYS A 70 26.95 9.58 22.21
N LYS A 71 26.48 8.89 21.16
CA LYS A 71 27.07 9.02 19.81
C LYS A 71 26.78 10.42 19.24
N LEU A 72 25.57 10.94 19.42
CA LEU A 72 25.24 12.31 19.02
C LEU A 72 26.10 13.33 19.80
N GLU A 73 26.31 13.11 21.10
CA GLU A 73 27.04 14.05 21.98
C GLU A 73 28.51 14.20 21.60
N LYS A 74 29.10 13.16 20.99
CA LYS A 74 30.46 13.23 20.45
C LYS A 74 30.59 14.15 19.23
N GLU A 75 29.50 14.36 18.48
CA GLU A 75 29.52 15.02 17.18
C GLU A 75 28.89 16.42 17.21
N PHE A 76 27.87 16.62 18.05
CA PHE A 76 27.12 17.87 18.12
C PHE A 76 27.56 18.75 19.31
N PRO A 77 27.48 20.09 19.19
CA PRO A 77 27.86 20.99 20.26
C PRO A 77 26.92 20.86 21.47
N PRO A 78 27.37 21.21 22.70
CA PRO A 78 26.53 21.16 23.90
C PRO A 78 25.21 21.94 23.79
N SER A 79 25.16 23.00 22.97
CA SER A 79 23.94 23.77 22.72
C SER A 79 22.85 22.99 21.98
N PHE A 80 23.18 21.87 21.34
CA PHE A 80 22.22 20.95 20.74
C PHE A 80 21.49 20.12 21.79
N PHE A 81 22.15 19.82 22.92
CA PHE A 81 21.62 18.97 23.99
C PHE A 81 20.85 19.79 25.02
N ASP A 82 19.71 20.33 24.58
CA ASP A 82 18.73 20.88 25.50
C ASP A 82 17.92 19.76 26.19
N VAL A 83 16.99 20.16 27.06
CA VAL A 83 16.13 19.21 27.79
C VAL A 83 15.40 18.26 26.85
N MET A 84 15.00 18.71 25.65
CA MET A 84 14.26 17.88 24.69
C MET A 84 15.10 16.75 24.14
N MET A 85 16.39 16.97 23.91
CA MET A 85 17.30 15.92 23.44
C MET A 85 17.61 14.86 24.50
N HIS A 86 17.41 15.15 25.78
CA HIS A 86 17.60 14.19 26.87
C HIS A 86 16.34 13.37 27.18
N LEU A 87 15.13 13.87 26.88
CA LEU A 87 13.87 13.14 27.12
C LEU A 87 13.78 11.74 26.51
N PRO A 88 14.34 11.43 25.31
CA PRO A 88 14.23 10.10 24.70
C PRO A 88 14.63 8.94 25.61
N ILE A 89 15.56 9.17 26.54
CA ILE A 89 16.02 8.14 27.50
C ILE A 89 14.89 7.61 28.40
N HIS A 90 13.85 8.41 28.61
CA HIS A 90 12.73 8.06 29.47
C HIS A 90 11.55 7.46 28.70
N LEU A 91 11.43 7.71 27.40
CA LEU A 91 10.21 7.43 26.63
C LEU A 91 9.90 5.94 26.51
N ALA A 92 10.90 5.08 26.41
CA ALA A 92 10.69 3.63 26.36
C ALA A 92 10.11 3.10 27.69
N ASN A 93 10.66 3.53 28.83
CA ASN A 93 10.14 3.19 30.14
C ASN A 93 8.74 3.79 30.38
N GLU A 94 8.53 5.01 29.90
CA GLU A 94 7.21 5.64 29.96
C GLU A 94 6.16 4.84 29.17
N ALA A 95 6.55 4.24 28.04
CA ALA A 95 5.70 3.34 27.24
C ALA A 95 5.47 1.98 27.91
N LEU A 96 6.47 1.43 28.61
CA LEU A 96 6.30 0.22 29.42
C LEU A 96 5.26 0.39 30.53
N VAL A 97 5.28 1.55 31.20
CA VAL A 97 4.37 1.83 32.32
C VAL A 97 2.99 2.30 31.83
N GLY A 98 2.97 3.24 30.89
CA GLY A 98 1.75 3.95 30.48
C GLY A 98 1.13 3.47 29.17
N GLY A 99 1.69 2.44 28.53
CA GLY A 99 1.24 1.94 27.24
C GLY A 99 1.58 2.85 26.04
N PRO A 100 0.92 2.65 24.89
CA PRO A 100 1.25 3.36 23.64
C PRO A 100 1.26 4.88 23.75
N THR A 101 2.25 5.53 23.14
CA THR A 101 2.45 6.99 23.20
C THR A 101 1.33 7.78 22.55
N ILE A 102 0.65 7.22 21.54
CA ILE A 102 -0.42 7.88 20.77
C ILE A 102 -1.56 8.41 21.64
N TYR A 103 -1.83 7.79 22.79
CA TYR A 103 -2.91 8.18 23.69
C TYR A 103 -2.50 9.21 24.75
N ARG A 104 -1.19 9.44 24.92
CA ARG A 104 -0.64 10.27 26.01
C ARG A 104 0.04 11.53 25.50
N TRP A 105 0.47 11.53 24.25
CA TRP A 105 1.08 12.69 23.63
C TRP A 105 0.06 13.79 23.33
N MET A 106 0.55 15.03 23.27
CA MET A 106 -0.27 16.23 23.07
C MET A 106 -1.13 16.20 21.80
N TYR A 107 -0.79 15.40 20.79
CA TYR A 107 -1.53 15.35 19.54
C TYR A 107 -3.01 14.97 19.70
N LEU A 108 -3.33 14.06 20.62
CA LEU A 108 -4.71 13.68 20.87
C LEU A 108 -5.51 14.88 21.38
N PHE A 109 -4.94 15.59 22.37
CA PHE A 109 -5.53 16.79 22.97
C PHE A 109 -5.61 17.95 21.96
N GLU A 110 -4.58 18.18 21.15
CA GLU A 110 -4.58 19.20 20.10
C GLU A 110 -5.69 18.95 19.06
N ARG A 111 -5.88 17.68 18.66
CA ARG A 111 -6.97 17.29 17.74
C ARG A 111 -8.33 17.53 18.38
N GLN A 112 -8.50 17.16 19.65
CA GLN A 112 -9.75 17.40 20.36
C GLN A 112 -10.05 18.89 20.51
N ILE A 113 -9.07 19.70 20.91
CA ILE A 113 -9.19 21.16 21.00
C ILE A 113 -9.54 21.76 19.65
N LYS A 114 -8.97 21.26 18.54
CA LYS A 114 -9.35 21.71 17.19
C LYS A 114 -10.82 21.44 16.91
N CYS A 115 -11.34 20.26 17.27
CA CYS A 115 -12.76 19.95 17.13
C CYS A 115 -13.61 20.90 17.98
N LEU A 116 -13.30 21.06 19.27
CA LEU A 116 -14.04 21.97 20.16
C LEU A 116 -14.04 23.42 19.64
N LYS A 117 -12.91 23.91 19.13
CA LYS A 117 -12.83 25.25 18.52
C LYS A 117 -13.75 25.40 17.31
N SER A 118 -13.97 24.34 16.54
CA SER A 118 -14.89 24.37 15.39
C SER A 118 -16.38 24.44 15.79
N LEU A 119 -16.70 24.10 17.05
CA LEU A 119 -18.04 24.19 17.61
C LEU A 119 -18.40 25.61 18.09
N VAL A 120 -17.42 26.50 18.23
CA VAL A 120 -17.66 27.89 18.67
C VAL A 120 -18.32 28.68 17.54
N ARG A 121 -19.62 28.96 17.68
CA ARG A 121 -20.40 29.85 16.81
C ARG A 121 -20.59 31.24 17.40
N ASN A 122 -20.55 31.35 18.74
CA ASN A 122 -20.64 32.62 19.45
C ASN A 122 -19.37 32.89 20.29
N LEU A 123 -18.57 33.86 19.85
CA LEU A 123 -17.33 34.24 20.55
C LEU A 123 -17.57 34.99 21.87
N ALA A 124 -18.78 35.53 22.11
CA ALA A 124 -19.10 36.21 23.37
C ALA A 124 -19.38 35.23 24.52
N ARG A 125 -19.71 33.97 24.20
CA ARG A 125 -19.96 32.88 25.17
C ARG A 125 -19.47 31.54 24.61
N PRO A 126 -18.15 31.36 24.46
CA PRO A 126 -17.59 30.21 23.75
C PRO A 126 -17.89 28.89 24.46
N GLU A 127 -17.89 28.84 25.79
CA GLU A 127 -18.16 27.62 26.56
C GLU A 127 -19.60 27.14 26.36
N ALA A 128 -20.58 28.06 26.43
CA ALA A 128 -21.98 27.75 26.18
C ALA A 128 -22.20 27.31 24.71
N SER A 129 -21.55 27.98 23.76
CA SER A 129 -21.61 27.61 22.35
C SER A 129 -21.05 26.21 22.09
N ILE A 130 -19.95 25.83 22.77
CA ILE A 130 -19.37 24.49 22.66
C ILE A 130 -20.31 23.46 23.27
N ALA A 131 -20.85 23.71 24.47
CA ALA A 131 -21.74 22.79 25.15
C ALA A 131 -23.01 22.49 24.33
N GLU A 132 -23.65 23.53 23.79
CA GLU A 132 -24.85 23.38 22.95
C GLU A 132 -24.56 22.59 21.67
N ALA A 133 -23.49 22.94 20.95
CA ALA A 133 -23.12 22.28 19.71
C ALA A 133 -22.64 20.83 19.94
N TYR A 134 -21.97 20.55 21.05
CA TYR A 134 -21.55 19.22 21.43
C TYR A 134 -22.75 18.31 21.72
N ILE A 135 -23.74 18.80 22.47
CA ILE A 135 -25.01 18.07 22.71
C ILE A 135 -25.71 17.76 21.38
N ALA A 136 -25.77 18.73 20.46
CA ALA A 136 -26.34 18.51 19.14
C ALA A 136 -25.56 17.45 18.34
N GLU A 137 -24.23 17.48 18.37
CA GLU A 137 -23.38 16.47 17.71
C GLU A 137 -23.60 15.08 18.30
N GLU A 138 -23.66 14.94 19.64
CA GLU A 138 -23.95 13.67 20.30
C GLU A 138 -25.33 13.13 19.95
N PHE A 139 -26.35 13.99 19.95
CA PHE A 139 -27.71 13.61 19.58
C PHE A 139 -27.78 13.13 18.11
N ILE A 140 -27.20 13.89 17.18
CA ILE A 140 -27.16 13.51 15.75
C ILE A 140 -26.36 12.20 15.58
N THR A 141 -25.25 12.04 16.31
CA THR A 141 -24.45 10.81 16.28
C THR A 141 -25.24 9.61 16.81
N LEU A 142 -26.02 9.78 17.87
CA LEU A 142 -26.90 8.72 18.37
C LEU A 142 -27.99 8.38 17.36
N CYS A 143 -28.72 9.37 16.84
CA CYS A 143 -29.76 9.18 15.84
C CYS A 143 -29.20 8.50 14.58
N SER A 144 -27.97 8.82 14.19
CA SER A 144 -27.34 8.24 13.00
C SER A 144 -27.18 6.72 13.04
N ARG A 145 -27.18 6.10 14.22
CA ARG A 145 -27.14 4.63 14.36
C ARG A 145 -28.44 3.93 13.99
N TYR A 146 -29.53 4.70 13.83
CA TYR A 146 -30.85 4.21 13.48
C TYR A 146 -31.28 4.66 12.07
N LEU A 147 -30.36 5.28 11.31
CA LEU A 147 -30.62 5.81 9.97
C LEU A 147 -29.70 5.10 8.98
N ASP A 148 -30.16 3.97 8.45
CA ASP A 148 -29.38 3.17 7.49
C ASP A 148 -29.45 3.74 6.07
N ASP A 149 -30.54 4.43 5.73
CA ASP A 149 -30.81 4.95 4.37
C ASP A 149 -30.24 6.36 4.10
N VAL A 150 -29.50 6.95 5.04
CA VAL A 150 -28.99 8.32 4.94
C VAL A 150 -27.48 8.34 5.18
N GLU A 151 -26.73 9.19 4.48
CA GLU A 151 -25.31 9.39 4.78
C GLU A 151 -25.13 10.03 6.16
N THR A 152 -24.38 9.37 7.03
CA THR A 152 -24.08 9.74 8.41
C THR A 152 -22.59 9.69 8.70
N LYS A 153 -22.16 10.16 9.87
CA LYS A 153 -20.76 10.09 10.30
C LYS A 153 -20.20 8.66 10.34
N HIS A 154 -21.06 7.64 10.49
CA HIS A 154 -20.67 6.24 10.63
C HIS A 154 -20.63 5.46 9.31
N ASN A 155 -21.54 5.76 8.36
CA ASN A 155 -21.62 5.08 7.07
C ASN A 155 -21.05 5.92 5.91
N ARG A 156 -20.67 7.18 6.16
CA ARG A 156 -20.06 8.04 5.15
C ARG A 156 -18.81 7.38 4.59
N PRO A 157 -18.73 7.18 3.26
CA PRO A 157 -17.55 6.59 2.67
C PRO A 157 -16.33 7.46 2.93
N GLY A 158 -15.18 6.82 3.09
CA GLY A 158 -13.90 7.51 3.21
C GLY A 158 -13.64 8.45 2.03
N ARG A 159 -12.69 9.37 2.18
CA ARG A 159 -12.27 10.28 1.10
C ARG A 159 -11.93 9.54 -0.20
N ILE A 160 -11.42 8.33 -0.05
CA ILE A 160 -11.20 7.37 -1.11
C ILE A 160 -12.23 6.28 -0.84
N ASN A 161 -13.27 6.23 -1.69
CA ASN A 161 -14.33 5.26 -1.59
C ASN A 161 -14.00 4.09 -2.51
N ASP A 162 -13.62 2.98 -1.88
CA ASP A 162 -13.25 1.72 -2.50
C ASP A 162 -14.31 0.62 -2.28
N VAL A 163 -15.49 0.98 -1.76
CA VAL A 163 -16.61 0.05 -1.59
C VAL A 163 -16.93 -0.61 -2.95
N PRO A 164 -16.99 -1.96 -3.02
CA PRO A 164 -17.35 -2.67 -4.23
C PRO A 164 -18.70 -2.20 -4.80
N GLY A 165 -18.92 -2.42 -6.09
CA GLY A 165 -20.25 -2.29 -6.66
C GLY A 165 -21.23 -3.29 -6.04
N ASP A 166 -22.53 -3.08 -6.26
CA ASP A 166 -23.61 -3.97 -5.80
C ASP A 166 -23.69 -5.29 -6.60
N ASP A 167 -22.74 -5.49 -7.53
CA ASP A 167 -22.65 -6.70 -8.35
C ASP A 167 -22.06 -7.82 -7.48
N ASN A 168 -22.88 -8.82 -7.14
CA ASN A 168 -22.47 -9.95 -6.31
C ASN A 168 -22.35 -11.21 -7.17
N TYR A 169 -21.15 -11.46 -7.71
CA TYR A 169 -20.83 -12.66 -8.46
C TYR A 169 -20.43 -13.81 -7.52
N TYR A 170 -20.44 -15.05 -8.01
CA TYR A 170 -20.02 -16.21 -7.20
C TYR A 170 -18.49 -16.27 -7.08
N LEU A 171 -17.76 -15.99 -8.16
CA LEU A 171 -16.30 -15.98 -8.14
C LEU A 171 -15.76 -14.70 -7.50
N SER A 172 -14.95 -14.87 -6.46
CA SER A 172 -14.31 -13.79 -5.70
C SER A 172 -13.54 -12.80 -6.59
N ILE A 173 -12.95 -13.28 -7.69
CA ILE A 173 -12.18 -12.48 -8.64
C ILE A 173 -13.02 -11.40 -9.35
N PHE A 174 -14.34 -11.55 -9.42
CA PHE A 174 -15.25 -10.56 -9.99
C PHE A 174 -15.81 -9.57 -8.96
N ASN A 175 -15.61 -9.83 -7.67
CA ASN A 175 -16.08 -8.99 -6.56
C ASN A 175 -14.95 -8.16 -5.94
N LEU A 176 -13.88 -7.88 -6.71
CA LEU A 176 -12.74 -7.13 -6.22
C LEU A 176 -13.15 -5.70 -5.87
N ALA A 177 -12.70 -5.25 -4.70
CA ALA A 177 -12.91 -3.89 -4.25
C ALA A 177 -12.19 -2.86 -5.13
N GLY A 178 -12.50 -1.59 -4.89
CA GLY A 178 -11.84 -0.45 -5.51
C GLY A 178 -12.57 0.12 -6.71
N ARG A 179 -12.21 1.36 -7.03
CA ARG A 179 -12.92 2.17 -8.00
C ARG A 179 -11.97 2.85 -8.99
N PRO A 180 -12.18 2.69 -10.30
CA PRO A 180 -11.40 3.42 -11.28
C PRO A 180 -11.73 4.92 -11.24
N SER A 181 -10.72 5.75 -11.49
CA SER A 181 -10.85 7.21 -11.54
C SER A 181 -10.24 7.83 -12.79
N GLY A 182 -10.83 8.95 -13.21
CA GLY A 182 -10.49 9.63 -14.47
C GLY A 182 -11.34 9.14 -15.66
N GLY A 183 -11.02 9.65 -16.85
CA GLY A 183 -11.76 9.30 -18.06
C GLY A 183 -11.48 7.87 -18.52
N ARG A 184 -12.54 7.20 -18.98
CA ARG A 184 -12.48 5.87 -19.64
C ARG A 184 -11.83 6.00 -21.01
N LYS A 185 -10.83 5.18 -21.30
CA LYS A 185 -10.18 5.12 -22.61
C LYS A 185 -10.21 3.69 -23.14
N PRO A 186 -10.94 3.39 -24.22
CA PRO A 186 -10.90 2.06 -24.81
C PRO A 186 -9.52 1.82 -25.44
N ARG A 187 -9.03 0.59 -25.33
CA ARG A 187 -7.80 0.09 -25.96
C ARG A 187 -8.00 -1.37 -26.31
N ASP A 188 -7.42 -1.82 -27.41
CA ASP A 188 -7.35 -3.25 -27.72
C ASP A 188 -6.04 -3.82 -27.16
N LEU A 189 -6.13 -4.94 -26.44
CA LEU A 189 -4.95 -5.69 -26.04
C LEU A 189 -4.44 -6.50 -27.22
N ASN A 190 -3.12 -6.59 -27.37
CA ASN A 190 -2.56 -7.57 -28.29
C ASN A 190 -2.75 -8.99 -27.71
N LEU A 191 -2.67 -10.02 -28.56
CA LEU A 191 -2.91 -11.42 -28.15
C LEU A 191 -2.02 -11.84 -26.96
N PHE A 192 -0.75 -11.44 -26.97
CA PHE A 192 0.18 -11.79 -25.91
C PHE A 192 -0.17 -11.10 -24.58
N GLU A 193 -0.52 -9.81 -24.60
CA GLU A 193 -0.97 -9.06 -23.42
C GLU A 193 -2.28 -9.61 -22.87
N ALA A 194 -3.22 -9.98 -23.75
CA ALA A 194 -4.49 -10.59 -23.37
C ALA A 194 -4.28 -11.96 -22.71
N GLU A 195 -3.40 -12.80 -23.26
CA GLU A 195 -3.01 -14.07 -22.66
C GLU A 195 -2.37 -13.85 -21.28
N GLN A 196 -1.37 -12.98 -21.16
CA GLN A 196 -0.71 -12.65 -19.88
C GLN A 196 -1.72 -12.19 -18.82
N ALA A 197 -2.58 -11.24 -19.18
CA ALA A 197 -3.60 -10.70 -18.29
C ALA A 197 -4.60 -11.78 -17.86
N HIS A 198 -5.10 -12.58 -18.80
CA HIS A 198 -6.09 -13.62 -18.52
C HIS A 198 -5.52 -14.74 -17.65
N ILE A 199 -4.31 -15.23 -17.96
CA ILE A 199 -3.62 -16.26 -17.16
C ILE A 199 -3.38 -15.75 -15.74
N TYR A 200 -3.03 -14.47 -15.59
CA TYR A 200 -2.89 -13.86 -14.27
C TYR A 200 -4.19 -13.90 -13.47
N VAL A 201 -5.34 -13.56 -14.10
CA VAL A 201 -6.65 -13.66 -13.45
C VAL A 201 -6.97 -15.10 -13.04
N LEU A 202 -6.73 -16.09 -13.91
CA LEU A 202 -6.98 -17.50 -13.60
C LEU A 202 -6.15 -18.00 -12.41
N ARG A 203 -4.87 -17.63 -12.37
CA ARG A 203 -3.95 -18.05 -11.29
C ARG A 203 -4.26 -17.42 -9.94
N ASN A 204 -4.87 -16.23 -9.92
CA ASN A 204 -5.22 -15.51 -8.69
C ASN A 204 -6.70 -15.68 -8.30
N CYS A 205 -7.39 -16.65 -8.90
CA CYS A 205 -8.75 -17.03 -8.52
C CYS A 205 -8.69 -18.29 -7.67
N ASP A 206 -9.13 -18.21 -6.41
CA ASP A 206 -9.06 -19.31 -5.44
C ASP A 206 -9.89 -20.52 -5.90
N GLU A 207 -11.04 -20.25 -6.50
CA GLU A 207 -11.97 -21.24 -7.02
C GLU A 207 -11.43 -22.01 -8.24
N ILE A 208 -10.37 -21.49 -8.89
CA ILE A 208 -9.71 -22.12 -10.04
C ILE A 208 -8.53 -23.01 -9.62
N GLN A 209 -7.99 -22.86 -8.41
CA GLN A 209 -6.87 -23.68 -7.91
C GLN A 209 -7.11 -25.20 -8.00
N PRO A 210 -8.34 -25.73 -7.73
CA PRO A 210 -8.62 -27.15 -7.91
C PRO A 210 -8.46 -27.62 -9.36
N TYR A 211 -8.86 -26.80 -10.35
CA TYR A 211 -8.73 -27.10 -11.78
C TYR A 211 -7.27 -27.07 -12.24
N ILE A 212 -6.48 -26.13 -11.73
CA ILE A 212 -5.02 -26.07 -11.96
C ILE A 212 -4.36 -27.34 -11.43
N SER A 213 -4.76 -27.79 -10.23
CA SER A 213 -4.24 -29.01 -9.59
C SER A 213 -4.66 -30.29 -10.33
N GLU A 214 -5.91 -30.37 -10.79
CA GLU A 214 -6.45 -31.48 -11.59
C GLU A 214 -5.71 -31.61 -12.92
N TYR A 215 -5.52 -30.50 -13.63
CA TYR A 215 -4.81 -30.48 -14.90
C TYR A 215 -3.35 -30.88 -14.74
N SER A 216 -2.67 -30.32 -13.73
CA SER A 216 -1.27 -30.64 -13.42
C SER A 216 -1.10 -32.12 -13.09
N SER A 217 -2.06 -32.71 -12.38
CA SER A 217 -2.03 -34.13 -12.04
C SER A 217 -2.35 -35.04 -13.23
N SER A 218 -3.20 -34.61 -14.14
CA SER A 218 -3.53 -35.37 -15.35
C SER A 218 -2.38 -35.41 -16.36
N GLN A 219 -1.39 -34.52 -16.22
CA GLN A 219 -0.25 -34.37 -17.12
C GLN A 219 1.07 -34.99 -16.62
N TYR A 220 1.06 -35.79 -15.54
CA TYR A 220 2.23 -36.43 -14.90
C TYR A 220 3.17 -37.26 -15.82
N GLY A 221 2.89 -37.36 -17.14
CA GLY A 221 3.76 -37.96 -18.16
C GLY A 221 4.24 -37.04 -19.28
N CYS A 222 3.83 -35.76 -19.33
CA CYS A 222 4.33 -34.79 -20.32
C CYS A 222 5.51 -33.99 -19.74
N SER A 223 6.60 -33.89 -20.49
CA SER A 223 7.83 -33.14 -20.11
C SER A 223 7.66 -31.61 -20.06
N LEU A 224 6.44 -31.09 -20.09
CA LEU A 224 6.18 -29.66 -20.08
C LEU A 224 6.33 -29.13 -18.66
N GLN A 225 7.29 -28.24 -18.46
CA GLN A 225 7.43 -27.51 -17.21
C GLN A 225 6.13 -26.71 -16.96
N PRO A 226 5.53 -26.82 -15.75
CA PRO A 226 4.40 -26.01 -15.35
C PRO A 226 4.66 -24.52 -15.59
N TYR A 227 3.61 -23.77 -15.88
CA TYR A 227 3.64 -22.30 -16.00
C TYR A 227 4.41 -21.73 -17.21
N THR A 228 4.93 -22.58 -18.10
CA THR A 228 5.45 -22.15 -19.41
C THR A 228 4.32 -21.64 -20.32
N THR A 229 4.64 -20.84 -21.33
CA THR A 229 3.68 -20.34 -22.33
C THR A 229 2.86 -21.47 -22.95
N MET A 230 3.54 -22.56 -23.33
CA MET A 230 2.90 -23.75 -23.90
C MET A 230 1.97 -24.45 -22.90
N TRP A 231 2.34 -24.50 -21.62
CA TRP A 231 1.50 -25.07 -20.57
C TRP A 231 0.23 -24.20 -20.39
N ASN A 232 0.39 -22.88 -20.29
CA ASN A 232 -0.74 -21.96 -20.10
C ASN A 232 -1.76 -22.04 -21.24
N GLN A 233 -1.30 -22.11 -22.49
CA GLN A 233 -2.18 -22.24 -23.66
C GLN A 233 -2.96 -23.55 -23.63
N LYS A 234 -2.30 -24.67 -23.32
CA LYS A 234 -2.98 -25.98 -23.22
C LYS A 234 -3.93 -26.05 -22.02
N PHE A 235 -3.57 -25.45 -20.90
CA PHE A 235 -4.44 -25.33 -19.73
C PHE A 235 -5.70 -24.54 -20.08
N ASN A 236 -5.56 -23.36 -20.70
CA ASN A 236 -6.71 -22.53 -21.09
C ASN A 236 -7.67 -23.29 -22.02
N GLN A 237 -7.15 -24.02 -23.00
CA GLN A 237 -7.97 -24.83 -23.90
C GLN A 237 -8.70 -25.96 -23.16
N TRP A 238 -7.99 -26.70 -22.30
CA TRP A 238 -8.58 -27.76 -21.49
C TRP A 238 -9.65 -27.22 -20.53
N PHE A 239 -9.37 -26.10 -19.87
CA PHE A 239 -10.26 -25.46 -18.91
C PHE A 239 -11.56 -25.02 -19.60
N LYS A 240 -11.47 -24.44 -20.80
CA LYS A 240 -12.61 -24.07 -21.63
C LYS A 240 -13.50 -25.27 -21.99
N GLU A 241 -12.90 -26.39 -22.41
CA GLU A 241 -13.64 -27.62 -22.76
C GLU A 241 -14.29 -28.26 -21.52
N LYS A 242 -13.56 -28.34 -20.41
CA LYS A 242 -14.05 -28.87 -19.14
C LYS A 242 -15.26 -28.08 -18.65
N VAL A 243 -15.15 -26.76 -18.56
CA VAL A 243 -16.25 -25.90 -18.09
C VAL A 243 -17.44 -25.93 -19.04
N ALA A 244 -17.21 -25.99 -20.36
CA ALA A 244 -18.31 -26.15 -21.32
C ALA A 244 -19.11 -27.44 -21.05
N SER A 245 -18.44 -28.57 -20.78
CA SER A 245 -19.13 -29.82 -20.44
C SER A 245 -19.89 -29.78 -19.11
N LEU A 246 -19.35 -29.05 -18.11
CA LEU A 246 -20.02 -28.85 -16.83
C LEU A 246 -21.28 -28.00 -16.98
N HIS A 247 -21.21 -26.95 -17.79
CA HIS A 247 -22.31 -26.03 -18.03
C HIS A 247 -23.51 -26.66 -18.77
N GLU A 248 -23.29 -27.72 -19.54
CA GLU A 248 -24.38 -28.48 -20.15
C GLU A 248 -25.26 -29.18 -19.09
N HIS A 249 -24.68 -29.53 -17.95
CA HIS A 249 -25.32 -30.31 -16.88
C HIS A 249 -25.76 -29.43 -15.69
N ASP A 250 -25.05 -28.32 -15.43
CA ASP A 250 -25.36 -27.36 -14.37
C ASP A 250 -25.39 -25.91 -14.90
N LYS A 251 -26.51 -25.23 -14.69
CA LYS A 251 -26.74 -23.82 -15.08
C LYS A 251 -26.80 -22.89 -13.86
N SER A 252 -26.12 -23.27 -12.79
CA SER A 252 -25.92 -22.44 -11.61
C SER A 252 -25.14 -21.15 -11.95
N GLU A 253 -25.31 -20.12 -11.11
CA GLU A 253 -24.58 -18.85 -11.23
C GLU A 253 -23.05 -19.04 -11.16
N LEU A 254 -22.59 -19.99 -10.34
CA LEU A 254 -21.18 -20.42 -10.31
C LEU A 254 -20.72 -20.89 -11.69
N THR A 255 -21.52 -21.70 -12.38
CA THR A 255 -21.13 -22.26 -13.67
C THR A 255 -21.16 -21.20 -14.78
N GLU A 256 -22.04 -20.21 -14.67
CA GLU A 256 -22.03 -19.02 -15.54
C GLU A 256 -20.77 -18.16 -15.35
N ASP A 257 -20.33 -17.96 -14.10
CA ASP A 257 -19.08 -17.25 -13.80
C ASP A 257 -17.86 -18.02 -14.33
N LEU A 258 -17.80 -19.33 -14.10
CA LEU A 258 -16.75 -20.20 -14.63
C LEU A 258 -16.75 -20.19 -16.16
N LEU A 259 -17.92 -20.20 -16.79
CA LEU A 259 -18.05 -20.14 -18.24
C LEU A 259 -17.52 -18.81 -18.80
N ALA A 260 -17.86 -17.70 -18.15
CA ALA A 260 -17.34 -16.38 -18.53
C ALA A 260 -15.81 -16.34 -18.40
N LEU A 261 -15.27 -16.85 -17.30
CA LEU A 261 -13.84 -16.86 -17.04
C LEU A 261 -13.09 -17.77 -18.03
N SER A 262 -13.56 -19.00 -18.24
CA SER A 262 -12.94 -19.99 -19.15
C SER A 262 -12.91 -19.58 -20.63
N ARG A 263 -13.80 -18.69 -21.05
CA ARG A 263 -13.82 -18.14 -22.41
C ARG A 263 -12.83 -16.99 -22.62
N GLY A 264 -12.28 -16.45 -21.55
CA GLY A 264 -11.37 -15.30 -21.58
C GLY A 264 -12.08 -13.95 -21.66
N PRO A 265 -11.32 -12.85 -21.49
CA PRO A 265 -11.84 -11.50 -21.60
C PRO A 265 -12.15 -11.13 -23.06
N LEU A 266 -12.97 -10.10 -23.24
CA LEU A 266 -13.17 -9.43 -24.52
C LEU A 266 -11.87 -8.74 -24.96
N GLU A 267 -11.67 -8.61 -26.28
CA GLU A 267 -10.46 -8.01 -26.86
C GLU A 267 -10.31 -6.52 -26.52
N ASN A 268 -11.45 -5.83 -26.37
CA ASN A 268 -11.52 -4.42 -26.03
C ASN A 268 -11.51 -4.23 -24.51
N VAL A 269 -10.49 -3.54 -24.01
CA VAL A 269 -10.34 -3.21 -22.59
C VAL A 269 -10.56 -1.74 -22.34
N THR A 270 -10.91 -1.40 -21.10
CA THR A 270 -11.04 0.00 -20.67
C THR A 270 -9.87 0.38 -19.79
N CYS A 271 -9.13 1.41 -20.18
CA CYS A 271 -8.01 1.94 -19.42
C CYS A 271 -8.39 3.18 -18.61
N PHE A 272 -7.74 3.32 -17.45
CA PHE A 272 -7.94 4.41 -16.52
C PHE A 272 -6.62 5.10 -16.15
N THR A 273 -6.72 6.31 -15.59
CA THR A 273 -5.55 7.10 -15.18
C THR A 273 -5.33 7.12 -13.68
N GLY A 274 -6.27 6.61 -12.91
CA GLY A 274 -6.14 6.38 -11.49
C GLY A 274 -7.10 5.32 -11.00
N TYR A 275 -6.84 4.81 -9.80
CA TYR A 275 -7.63 3.77 -9.16
C TYR A 275 -7.58 3.97 -7.65
N ASP A 276 -8.73 3.86 -7.02
CA ASP A 276 -8.92 4.10 -5.59
C ASP A 276 -9.13 2.75 -4.89
N MET A 277 -8.25 2.38 -3.96
CA MET A 277 -8.31 1.12 -3.22
C MET A 277 -7.54 1.19 -1.91
N ASN A 278 -8.06 0.53 -0.87
CA ASN A 278 -7.50 0.43 0.48
C ASN A 278 -7.21 1.81 1.10
N GLY A 279 -8.03 2.80 0.78
CA GLY A 279 -7.80 4.19 1.20
C GLY A 279 -6.63 4.90 0.49
N PHE A 280 -6.06 4.31 -0.56
CA PHE A 280 -5.02 4.91 -1.40
C PHE A 280 -5.53 5.21 -2.80
N ARG A 281 -4.98 6.28 -3.40
CA ARG A 281 -5.22 6.64 -4.79
C ARG A 281 -3.98 6.34 -5.60
N TYR A 282 -4.06 5.32 -6.44
CA TYR A 282 -3.04 4.97 -7.41
C TYR A 282 -3.19 5.83 -8.66
N ARG A 283 -2.07 6.16 -9.30
CA ARG A 283 -2.05 6.91 -10.56
C ARG A 283 -1.04 6.32 -11.52
N VAL A 284 -1.40 6.29 -12.79
CA VAL A 284 -0.44 5.93 -13.84
C VAL A 284 0.68 6.95 -13.90
N GLN A 285 1.91 6.48 -14.13
CA GLN A 285 3.13 7.29 -14.14
C GLN A 285 3.03 8.51 -15.05
N SER A 286 2.40 8.36 -16.23
CA SER A 286 2.23 9.44 -17.20
C SER A 286 1.44 10.63 -16.63
N ARG A 287 0.44 10.37 -15.77
CA ARG A 287 -0.32 11.41 -15.06
C ARG A 287 0.45 11.93 -13.85
N ASP A 288 1.11 11.03 -13.14
CA ASP A 288 1.77 11.32 -11.86
C ASP A 288 2.97 12.25 -12.02
N ARG A 289 3.74 12.13 -13.12
CA ARG A 289 4.90 12.98 -13.45
C ARG A 289 4.60 14.48 -13.53
N HIS A 290 3.34 14.87 -13.70
CA HIS A 290 2.91 16.27 -13.79
C HIS A 290 2.37 16.83 -12.47
N LEU A 291 2.40 16.05 -11.39
CA LEU A 291 1.86 16.42 -10.09
C LEU A 291 2.96 16.58 -9.03
N CYS A 292 2.64 17.31 -7.96
CA CYS A 292 3.55 17.47 -6.82
C CYS A 292 3.64 16.22 -5.92
N THR A 293 2.69 15.30 -6.04
CA THR A 293 2.59 14.06 -5.24
C THR A 293 2.91 12.86 -6.11
N GLN A 294 3.64 11.89 -5.57
CA GLN A 294 3.96 10.63 -6.26
C GLN A 294 3.06 9.50 -5.77
N ASN A 295 2.23 8.97 -6.65
CA ASN A 295 1.23 7.94 -6.40
C ASN A 295 1.32 6.77 -7.41
N SER A 296 2.36 6.72 -8.24
CA SER A 296 2.58 5.64 -9.21
C SER A 296 3.49 4.52 -8.74
N GLY A 297 4.11 4.63 -7.56
CA GLY A 297 4.97 3.59 -7.02
C GLY A 297 4.15 2.47 -6.38
N VAL A 298 4.53 1.23 -6.68
CA VAL A 298 3.85 0.03 -6.20
C VAL A 298 4.86 -0.96 -5.61
N ALA A 299 4.45 -1.69 -4.58
CA ALA A 299 5.20 -2.81 -4.03
C ALA A 299 4.28 -4.01 -3.81
N VAL A 300 4.82 -5.21 -4.04
CA VAL A 300 4.13 -6.49 -3.88
C VAL A 300 5.01 -7.42 -3.08
N LEU A 301 4.42 -8.09 -2.10
CA LEU A 301 5.10 -9.14 -1.35
C LEU A 301 4.83 -10.48 -2.05
N SER A 302 5.88 -11.24 -2.34
CA SER A 302 5.71 -12.62 -2.80
C SER A 302 5.12 -13.47 -1.68
N GLU A 303 4.41 -14.52 -2.07
CA GLU A 303 4.11 -15.63 -1.16
C GLU A 303 5.41 -16.25 -0.64
N GLN A 304 5.39 -16.81 0.58
CA GLN A 304 6.55 -17.49 1.15
C GLN A 304 6.91 -18.67 0.26
N GLY A 305 8.10 -18.63 -0.35
CA GLY A 305 8.65 -19.81 -1.03
C GLY A 305 9.07 -20.89 -0.04
N ASP A 306 9.48 -22.05 -0.55
CA ASP A 306 9.90 -23.23 0.25
C ASP A 306 11.02 -22.92 1.29
N ASN A 307 11.79 -21.86 1.07
CA ASN A 307 12.85 -21.41 1.97
C ASN A 307 12.37 -20.45 3.08
N GLY A 308 11.07 -20.16 3.17
CA GLY A 308 10.47 -19.23 4.13
C GLY A 308 10.76 -17.74 3.86
N ASN A 309 11.51 -17.42 2.81
CA ASN A 309 11.86 -16.05 2.46
C ASN A 309 10.79 -15.42 1.56
N THR A 310 10.27 -14.27 1.99
CA THR A 310 9.44 -13.40 1.16
C THR A 310 10.31 -12.44 0.37
N VAL A 311 9.99 -12.26 -0.91
CA VAL A 311 10.65 -11.30 -1.80
C VAL A 311 9.71 -10.12 -2.01
N GLU A 312 10.21 -8.91 -1.76
CA GLU A 312 9.48 -7.68 -2.04
C GLU A 312 9.82 -7.19 -3.45
N TYR A 313 8.82 -7.17 -4.32
CA TYR A 313 8.93 -6.59 -5.66
C TYR A 313 8.51 -5.14 -5.62
N TYR A 314 9.25 -4.29 -6.35
CA TYR A 314 8.97 -2.87 -6.47
C TYR A 314 8.75 -2.53 -7.93
N GLY A 315 7.80 -1.66 -8.21
CA GLY A 315 7.45 -1.32 -9.58
C GLY A 315 6.85 0.07 -9.74
N ILE A 316 6.64 0.42 -11.00
CA ILE A 316 6.01 1.66 -11.40
C ILE A 316 4.74 1.33 -12.18
N LEU A 317 3.60 1.85 -11.72
CA LEU A 317 2.31 1.71 -12.37
C LEU A 317 2.28 2.47 -13.69
N ILE A 318 2.19 1.74 -14.80
CA ILE A 318 2.18 2.31 -16.17
C ILE A 318 0.75 2.43 -16.70
N GLU A 319 -0.07 1.41 -16.50
CA GLU A 319 -1.43 1.34 -17.03
C GLU A 319 -2.36 0.67 -16.02
N ILE A 320 -3.62 1.11 -15.98
CA ILE A 320 -4.69 0.45 -15.23
C ILE A 320 -5.67 -0.04 -16.27
N VAL A 321 -5.90 -1.35 -16.33
CA VAL A 321 -6.68 -2.02 -17.38
C VAL A 321 -7.84 -2.77 -16.74
N GLU A 322 -9.07 -2.45 -17.13
CA GLU A 322 -10.27 -3.22 -16.78
C GLU A 322 -10.59 -4.18 -17.93
N LEU A 323 -10.44 -5.47 -17.63
CA LEU A 323 -10.86 -6.57 -18.47
C LEU A 323 -12.36 -6.76 -18.33
N GLN A 324 -13.05 -6.90 -19.45
CA GLN A 324 -14.47 -7.23 -19.48
C GLN A 324 -14.66 -8.69 -19.90
N TYR A 325 -15.49 -9.42 -19.16
CA TYR A 325 -15.87 -10.80 -19.45
C TYR A 325 -17.36 -10.85 -19.81
N LEU A 326 -17.82 -12.02 -20.27
CA LEU A 326 -19.23 -12.23 -20.60
C LEU A 326 -20.13 -12.03 -19.37
N GLY A 327 -21.33 -11.49 -19.60
CA GLY A 327 -22.31 -11.22 -18.53
C GLY A 327 -22.00 -10.01 -17.65
N GLY A 328 -21.18 -9.07 -18.13
CA GLY A 328 -20.91 -7.79 -17.44
C GLY A 328 -19.82 -7.86 -16.36
N ARG A 329 -19.27 -9.05 -16.12
CA ARG A 329 -18.17 -9.33 -15.19
C ARG A 329 -16.91 -8.56 -15.59
N ARG A 330 -16.22 -7.98 -14.60
CA ARG A 330 -15.06 -7.11 -14.83
C ARG A 330 -13.96 -7.41 -13.83
N VAL A 331 -12.71 -7.29 -14.28
CA VAL A 331 -11.52 -7.45 -13.44
C VAL A 331 -10.54 -6.33 -13.76
N THR A 332 -10.13 -5.54 -12.77
CA THR A 332 -9.13 -4.48 -12.97
C THR A 332 -7.73 -4.95 -12.59
N LEU A 333 -6.78 -4.80 -13.50
CA LEU A 333 -5.37 -5.11 -13.34
C LEU A 333 -4.51 -3.85 -13.44
N PHE A 334 -3.42 -3.84 -12.69
CA PHE A 334 -2.35 -2.87 -12.81
C PHE A 334 -1.24 -3.45 -13.67
N ARG A 335 -0.87 -2.75 -14.74
CA ARG A 335 0.33 -3.04 -15.51
C ARG A 335 1.50 -2.25 -14.94
N CYS A 336 2.53 -2.96 -14.51
CA CYS A 336 3.66 -2.39 -13.80
C CYS A 336 4.97 -2.68 -14.52
N ASN A 337 5.86 -1.70 -14.53
CA ASN A 337 7.28 -1.94 -14.83
C ASN A 337 7.97 -2.34 -13.52
N TRP A 338 8.25 -3.62 -13.36
CA TRP A 338 8.94 -4.16 -12.20
C TRP A 338 10.43 -3.86 -12.26
N ILE A 339 11.01 -3.55 -11.11
CA ILE A 339 12.45 -3.32 -10.93
C ILE A 339 13.13 -4.66 -10.68
N ASP A 340 14.33 -4.84 -11.22
CA ASP A 340 15.14 -6.03 -10.98
C ASP A 340 15.62 -6.06 -9.53
N VAL A 341 15.01 -6.93 -8.72
CA VAL A 341 15.35 -7.14 -7.29
C VAL A 341 16.35 -8.29 -7.07
N PHE A 342 16.70 -9.02 -8.13
CA PHE A 342 17.60 -10.17 -8.07
C PHE A 342 19.06 -9.76 -8.27
N ASP A 343 19.33 -8.78 -9.13
CA ASP A 343 20.67 -8.19 -9.22
C ASP A 343 20.97 -7.32 -7.99
N LYS A 344 21.74 -7.87 -7.06
CA LYS A 344 22.16 -7.18 -5.82
C LYS A 344 23.23 -6.11 -6.02
N GLU A 345 23.89 -6.08 -7.18
CA GLU A 345 24.95 -5.12 -7.48
C GLU A 345 24.42 -3.89 -8.24
N HIS A 346 23.44 -4.08 -9.11
CA HIS A 346 22.97 -3.04 -10.04
C HIS A 346 21.47 -2.77 -9.98
N GLY A 347 20.67 -3.69 -9.41
CA GLY A 347 19.20 -3.59 -9.33
C GLY A 347 18.71 -3.11 -7.97
N MET A 348 18.93 -3.90 -6.93
CA MET A 348 18.48 -3.62 -5.57
C MET A 348 19.61 -3.78 -4.56
N LYS A 349 19.88 -2.73 -3.79
CA LYS A 349 20.79 -2.75 -2.64
C LYS A 349 20.01 -2.55 -1.36
N LYS A 350 20.24 -3.43 -0.39
CA LYS A 350 19.71 -3.25 0.97
C LYS A 350 20.85 -2.90 1.90
N ASP A 351 20.68 -1.79 2.61
CA ASP A 351 21.60 -1.38 3.66
C ASP A 351 21.40 -2.29 4.88
N ASN A 352 22.42 -3.09 5.19
CA ASN A 352 22.37 -4.04 6.32
C ASN A 352 22.30 -3.33 7.68
N LYS A 353 22.75 -2.07 7.77
CA LYS A 353 22.82 -1.35 9.05
C LYS A 353 21.48 -0.74 9.43
N HIS A 354 20.80 -0.13 8.45
CA HIS A 354 19.59 0.67 8.71
C HIS A 354 18.33 0.16 8.00
N GLY A 355 18.45 -0.93 7.21
CA GLY A 355 17.33 -1.53 6.50
C GLY A 355 16.82 -0.75 5.29
N ILE A 356 17.52 0.30 4.87
CA ILE A 356 17.13 1.15 3.73
C ILE A 356 17.32 0.37 2.43
N VAL A 357 16.29 0.39 1.58
CA VAL A 357 16.30 -0.24 0.26
C VAL A 357 16.56 0.84 -0.80
N SER A 358 17.60 0.64 -1.60
CA SER A 358 17.97 1.50 -2.73
C SER A 358 17.74 0.73 -4.03
N LEU A 359 17.00 1.32 -4.96
CA LEU A 359 16.51 0.70 -6.18
C LEU A 359 17.00 1.46 -7.41
N ASN A 360 17.46 0.74 -8.43
CA ASN A 360 17.75 1.32 -9.74
C ASN A 360 16.51 1.27 -10.63
N LEU A 361 15.81 2.40 -10.74
CA LEU A 361 14.57 2.52 -11.52
C LEU A 361 14.76 2.33 -13.04
N GLN A 362 16.01 2.36 -13.53
CA GLN A 362 16.32 2.11 -14.95
C GLN A 362 16.48 0.63 -15.26
N ARG A 363 16.74 -0.20 -14.24
CA ARG A 363 16.95 -1.63 -14.41
C ARG A 363 15.64 -2.38 -14.15
N LEU A 364 14.91 -2.61 -15.22
CA LEU A 364 13.65 -3.32 -15.18
C LEU A 364 13.87 -4.83 -15.17
N LEU A 365 13.03 -5.53 -14.41
CA LEU A 365 12.93 -6.98 -14.43
C LEU A 365 12.34 -7.41 -15.77
N LEU A 366 13.06 -8.28 -16.49
CA LEU A 366 12.53 -8.94 -17.68
C LEU A 366 11.60 -10.07 -17.22
N THR A 367 10.30 -9.83 -17.30
CA THR A 367 9.27 -10.79 -16.89
C THR A 367 8.09 -10.77 -17.85
N ASP A 368 7.48 -11.95 -18.03
CA ASP A 368 6.21 -12.13 -18.74
C ASP A 368 4.99 -11.94 -17.81
N GLU A 369 5.20 -11.45 -16.59
CA GLU A 369 4.16 -11.17 -15.60
C GLU A 369 4.10 -9.67 -15.25
N PRO A 370 3.68 -8.80 -16.19
CA PRO A 370 3.63 -7.35 -15.97
C PRO A 370 2.36 -6.93 -15.21
N PHE A 371 1.38 -7.81 -15.04
CA PHE A 371 0.09 -7.50 -14.42
C PHE A 371 0.05 -7.91 -12.95
N VAL A 372 -0.69 -7.15 -12.15
CA VAL A 372 -0.98 -7.45 -10.74
C VAL A 372 -2.39 -6.99 -10.39
N LEU A 373 -3.06 -7.69 -9.47
CA LEU A 373 -4.34 -7.21 -8.94
C LEU A 373 -4.09 -6.00 -8.05
N ALA A 374 -4.97 -4.99 -8.14
CA ALA A 374 -4.85 -3.82 -7.29
C ALA A 374 -4.84 -4.20 -5.78
N SER A 375 -5.56 -5.27 -5.40
CA SER A 375 -5.69 -5.74 -4.01
C SER A 375 -4.40 -6.29 -3.42
N GLN A 376 -3.46 -6.71 -4.27
CA GLN A 376 -2.18 -7.29 -3.86
C GLN A 376 -1.08 -6.23 -3.71
N VAL A 377 -1.38 -4.97 -4.07
CA VAL A 377 -0.39 -3.91 -4.16
C VAL A 377 -0.45 -2.99 -2.94
N SER A 378 0.73 -2.61 -2.44
CA SER A 378 0.92 -1.49 -1.52
C SER A 378 1.49 -0.27 -2.26
N GLN A 379 0.98 0.92 -1.95
CA GLN A 379 1.51 2.17 -2.50
C GLN A 379 2.86 2.52 -1.87
N VAL A 380 3.86 2.84 -2.70
CA VAL A 380 5.16 3.34 -2.26
C VAL A 380 5.54 4.61 -3.01
N PHE A 381 6.45 5.41 -2.44
CA PHE A 381 7.06 6.54 -3.10
C PHE A 381 8.58 6.33 -3.19
N PHE A 382 9.18 6.83 -4.26
CA PHE A 382 10.60 6.71 -4.52
C PHE A 382 11.28 8.06 -4.34
N VAL A 383 12.35 8.09 -3.55
CA VAL A 383 13.19 9.27 -3.36
C VAL A 383 14.55 9.00 -4.00
N LYS A 384 15.12 10.03 -4.63
CA LYS A 384 16.46 9.94 -5.21
C LYS A 384 17.48 9.65 -4.10
N ASP A 385 18.26 8.59 -4.27
CA ASP A 385 19.39 8.29 -3.38
C ASP A 385 20.58 9.20 -3.74
N ASN A 386 21.16 9.88 -2.74
CA ASN A 386 22.32 10.75 -2.95
C ASN A 386 23.65 9.99 -2.83
N LEU A 387 23.65 8.81 -2.21
CA LEU A 387 24.84 7.99 -2.01
C LEU A 387 25.14 7.13 -3.24
N ILE A 388 24.10 6.47 -3.76
CA ILE A 388 24.21 5.55 -4.90
C ILE A 388 23.70 6.28 -6.15
N LYS A 389 24.60 6.51 -7.11
CA LYS A 389 24.24 7.05 -8.42
C LYS A 389 23.83 5.90 -9.34
N GLY A 390 22.55 5.81 -9.69
CA GLY A 390 21.97 4.81 -10.59
C GLY A 390 20.58 5.24 -11.03
#